data_AF-A0A7V9LLR7-F1
#
_entry.id   AF-A0A7V9LLR7-F1
#
_cell.length_a   1.000
_cell.length_b   1.000
_cell.length_c   1.000
_cell.angle_alpha   90.00
_cell.angle_beta   90.00
_cell.angle_gamma   90.00
#
_symmetry.space_group_name_H-M   'P 1'
#
loop_
_entity.id
_entity.type
_entity.pdbx_description
1 polymer ?
#
loop_
_entity_poly.entity_id
_entity_poly.type
_entity_poly.pdbx_seq_one_letter_code
_entity_poly.pdbx_strand_id
1 'polypeptide(L)'
;VMYAGRIAEIGPVSDVIHRPQHPYTVGLMGSIPTFGHEKERLTQINGSMPRLTAIPSGCAFHPRCVHAFDRCPRERPGLLPAGSSMAACWLHDPASARRAAPQTSAVSA
;
A
#
# COMPACT_ATOMS: atom_id res chain seq x y z
N VAL A 1 -4.70 7.33 -8.94
CA VAL A 1 -3.41 7.61 -8.24
C VAL A 1 -2.30 6.79 -8.88
N MET A 2 -1.16 7.41 -9.18
CA MET A 2 -0.01 6.75 -9.83
C MET A 2 1.24 6.82 -8.96
N TYR A 3 2.11 5.81 -9.08
CA TYR A 3 3.42 5.75 -8.45
C TYR A 3 4.44 5.11 -9.40
N ALA A 4 5.60 5.74 -9.59
CA ALA A 4 6.67 5.24 -10.46
C ALA A 4 6.19 4.80 -11.86
N GLY A 5 5.32 5.60 -12.49
CA GLY A 5 4.75 5.33 -13.82
C GLY A 5 3.68 4.23 -13.86
N ARG A 6 3.19 3.75 -12.71
CA ARG A 6 2.21 2.66 -12.62
C ARG A 6 0.98 3.12 -11.84
N ILE A 7 -0.20 2.58 -12.18
CA ILE A 7 -1.42 2.80 -11.38
C ILE A 7 -1.25 2.11 -10.03
N ALA A 8 -1.35 2.88 -8.95
CA ALA A 8 -1.36 2.37 -7.58
C ALA A 8 -2.79 2.11 -7.09
N GLU A 9 -3.72 3.00 -7.46
CA GLU A 9 -5.13 2.91 -7.08
C GLU A 9 -6.02 3.70 -8.05
N ILE A 10 -7.21 3.17 -8.34
CA ILE A 10 -8.22 3.79 -9.21
C ILE A 10 -9.64 3.45 -8.72
N GLY A 11 -10.53 4.43 -8.70
CA GLY A 11 -11.91 4.28 -8.21
C GLY A 11 -12.63 5.62 -8.15
N PRO A 12 -13.85 5.67 -7.58
CA PRO A 12 -14.57 6.92 -7.35
C PRO A 12 -13.72 7.93 -6.57
N VAL A 13 -13.74 9.20 -7.00
CA VAL A 13 -12.89 10.25 -6.41
C VAL A 13 -13.09 10.36 -4.90
N SER A 14 -14.35 10.36 -4.45
CA SER A 14 -14.68 10.42 -3.03
C SER A 14 -14.03 9.29 -2.23
N ASP A 15 -14.05 8.07 -2.76
CA ASP A 15 -13.52 6.90 -2.05
C ASP A 15 -12.00 6.89 -2.05
N VAL A 16 -11.36 7.25 -3.16
CA VAL A 16 -9.89 7.37 -3.22
C VAL A 16 -9.35 8.43 -2.25
N ILE A 17 -10.12 9.49 -1.98
CA ILE A 17 -9.73 10.55 -1.05
C ILE A 17 -10.01 10.16 0.41
N HIS A 18 -11.21 9.63 0.70
CA HIS A 18 -11.66 9.43 2.08
C HIS A 18 -11.42 8.00 2.60
N ARG A 19 -11.34 7.01 1.71
CA ARG A 19 -11.16 5.59 2.01
C ARG A 19 -10.07 4.97 1.10
N PRO A 20 -8.86 5.56 1.04
CA PRO A 20 -7.79 5.05 0.19
C PRO A 20 -7.37 3.65 0.62
N GLN A 21 -7.15 2.78 -0.36
CA GLN A 21 -6.93 1.35 -0.14
C GLN A 21 -5.49 0.91 -0.38
N HIS A 22 -4.72 1.67 -1.16
CA HIS A 22 -3.30 1.40 -1.35
C HIS A 22 -2.47 2.17 -0.29
N PRO A 23 -1.51 1.55 0.42
CA PRO A 23 -0.72 2.23 1.48
C PRO A 23 -0.04 3.53 1.04
N TYR A 24 0.38 3.62 -0.22
CA TYR A 24 0.86 4.88 -0.81
C TYR A 24 -0.21 5.98 -0.83
N THR A 25 -1.43 5.67 -1.29
CA THR A 25 -2.54 6.64 -1.32
C THR A 25 -2.94 7.06 0.10
N VAL A 26 -2.97 6.12 1.05
CA VAL A 26 -3.19 6.41 2.48
C VAL A 26 -2.16 7.42 3.00
N GLY A 27 -0.88 7.18 2.69
CA GLY A 27 0.20 8.09 3.03
C GLY A 27 0.01 9.49 2.43
N LEU A 28 -0.35 9.58 1.15
CA LEU A 28 -0.59 10.86 0.48
C LEU A 28 -1.73 11.63 1.16
N MET A 29 -2.87 11.00 1.42
CA MET A 29 -4.01 11.65 2.05
C MET A 29 -3.67 12.07 3.50
N GLY A 30 -2.91 11.25 4.22
CA GLY A 30 -2.41 11.58 5.56
C GLY A 30 -1.37 12.71 5.60
N SER A 31 -0.72 13.03 4.48
CA SER A 31 0.22 14.15 4.35
C SER A 31 -0.47 15.49 4.02
N ILE A 32 -1.78 15.50 3.75
CA ILE A 32 -2.52 16.72 3.44
C ILE A 32 -2.90 17.42 4.75
N PRO A 33 -2.47 18.68 4.97
CA PRO A 33 -2.87 19.44 6.15
C PRO A 33 -4.38 19.71 6.12
N THR A 34 -5.04 19.59 7.27
CA THR A 34 -6.47 19.92 7.41
C THR A 34 -6.60 21.34 7.94
N PHE A 35 -7.35 22.20 7.24
CA PHE A 35 -7.63 23.54 7.72
C PHE A 35 -8.54 23.49 8.96
N GLY A 36 -8.17 24.20 10.02
CA GLY A 36 -8.96 24.29 11.26
C GLY A 36 -8.68 23.22 12.32
N HIS A 37 -7.85 22.22 12.02
CA HIS A 37 -7.39 21.23 13.00
C HIS A 37 -5.88 21.12 12.95
N GLU A 38 -5.21 21.51 14.02
CA GLU A 38 -3.77 21.31 14.19
C GLU A 38 -3.54 19.83 14.48
N LYS A 39 -3.27 19.02 13.45
CA LYS A 39 -2.72 17.68 13.67
C LYS A 39 -1.29 17.85 14.19
N GLU A 40 -1.04 17.35 15.39
CA GLU A 40 0.26 17.41 16.06
C GLU A 40 1.39 16.79 15.20
N ARG A 41 1.07 15.79 14.36
CA ARG A 41 1.95 15.22 13.33
C ARG A 41 1.19 14.79 12.08
N LEU A 42 1.69 15.18 10.91
CA LEU A 42 1.23 14.67 9.62
C LEU A 42 1.87 13.32 9.32
N THR A 43 1.16 12.45 8.59
CA THR A 43 1.75 11.20 8.10
C THR A 43 2.82 11.54 7.06
N GLN A 44 4.05 11.11 7.31
CA GLN A 44 5.14 11.23 6.34
C GLN A 44 5.43 9.87 5.70
N ILE A 45 5.51 9.84 4.37
CA ILE A 45 5.97 8.65 3.65
C ILE A 45 7.49 8.65 3.63
N ASN A 46 8.10 7.88 4.54
CA ASN A 46 9.56 7.77 4.68
C ASN A 46 10.27 7.40 3.37
N GLY A 47 11.49 7.90 3.20
CA GLY A 47 12.33 7.66 2.03
C GLY A 47 11.93 8.47 0.79
N SER A 48 12.70 8.30 -0.29
CA SER A 48 12.50 9.04 -1.55
C SER A 48 11.81 8.18 -2.62
N MET A 49 11.26 8.82 -3.65
CA MET A 49 10.75 8.08 -4.82
C MET A 49 11.91 7.38 -5.55
N PRO A 50 11.75 6.11 -5.98
CA PRO A 50 12.80 5.45 -6.76
C PRO A 50 13.00 6.18 -8.09
N ARG A 51 14.24 6.16 -8.60
CA ARG A 51 14.51 6.62 -9.97
C ARG A 51 13.77 5.74 -10.97
N LEU A 52 13.21 6.31 -12.02
CA LEU A 52 12.50 5.54 -13.05
C LEU A 52 13.40 4.53 -13.78
N THR A 53 14.72 4.76 -13.79
CA THR A 53 15.75 3.83 -14.31
C THR A 53 16.12 2.70 -13.35
N ALA A 54 15.65 2.75 -12.09
CA ALA A 54 15.99 1.79 -11.04
C ALA A 54 14.77 1.50 -10.16
N ILE A 55 13.65 1.13 -10.80
CA ILE A 55 12.42 0.76 -10.10
C ILE A 55 12.64 -0.61 -9.42
N PRO A 56 12.32 -0.75 -8.12
CA PRO A 56 12.42 -2.03 -7.42
C PRO A 56 11.64 -3.15 -8.09
N SER A 57 12.08 -4.39 -7.89
CA SER A 57 11.32 -5.57 -8.28
C SER A 57 9.99 -5.65 -7.54
N GLY A 58 9.04 -6.39 -8.12
CA GLY A 58 7.70 -6.55 -7.55
C GLY A 58 6.90 -5.24 -7.42
N CYS A 59 6.30 -5.02 -6.25
CA CYS A 59 5.58 -3.79 -5.91
C CYS A 59 6.55 -2.62 -5.76
N ALA A 60 6.51 -1.64 -6.66
CA ALA A 60 7.45 -0.50 -6.65
C ALA A 60 7.47 0.30 -5.33
N PHE A 61 6.40 0.23 -4.53
CA PHE A 61 6.29 0.92 -3.25
C PHE A 61 6.79 0.08 -2.04
N HIS A 62 7.12 -1.20 -2.23
CA HIS A 62 7.51 -2.11 -1.14
C HIS A 62 8.65 -1.58 -0.24
N PRO A 63 9.68 -0.83 -0.72
CA PRO A 63 10.75 -0.36 0.16
C PRO A 63 10.30 0.70 1.16
N ARG A 64 9.14 1.32 0.94
CA ARG A 64 8.58 2.42 1.74
C ARG A 64 7.24 2.05 2.39
N CYS A 65 6.73 0.85 2.10
CA CYS A 65 5.45 0.39 2.57
C CYS A 65 5.60 -0.25 3.95
N VAL A 66 4.92 0.31 4.96
CA VAL A 66 4.91 -0.26 6.33
C VAL A 66 4.17 -1.60 6.44
N HIS A 67 3.44 -1.98 5.39
CA HIS A 67 2.72 -3.26 5.28
C HIS A 67 3.39 -4.21 4.27
N ALA A 68 4.64 -3.97 3.88
CA ALA A 68 5.35 -4.87 2.98
C ALA A 68 5.58 -6.24 3.65
N PHE A 69 5.43 -7.31 2.86
CA PHE A 69 5.71 -8.69 3.25
C PHE A 69 6.38 -9.44 2.10
N ASP A 70 6.79 -10.70 2.32
CA ASP A 70 7.67 -11.47 1.44
C ASP A 70 7.34 -11.47 -0.05
N ARG A 71 6.05 -11.39 -0.40
CA ARG A 71 5.60 -11.37 -1.79
C ARG A 71 5.84 -10.02 -2.48
N CYS A 72 5.73 -8.92 -1.73
CA CYS A 72 5.84 -7.55 -2.24
C CYS A 72 7.14 -7.25 -3.01
N PRO A 73 8.34 -7.63 -2.55
CA PRO A 73 9.58 -7.40 -3.29
C PRO A 73 9.78 -8.33 -4.50
N ARG A 74 9.05 -9.46 -4.56
CA ARG A 74 9.26 -10.51 -5.57
C ARG A 74 8.29 -10.39 -6.74
N GLU A 75 7.01 -10.15 -6.45
CA GLU A 75 5.94 -10.16 -7.44
C GLU A 75 5.24 -8.81 -7.50
N ARG A 76 4.87 -8.41 -8.72
CA ARG A 76 4.14 -7.18 -8.96
C ARG A 76 2.64 -7.43 -8.85
N PRO A 77 1.91 -6.71 -7.99
CA PRO A 77 0.45 -6.80 -7.97
C PRO A 77 -0.16 -6.20 -9.23
N GLY A 78 -1.14 -6.90 -9.79
CA GLY A 78 -2.13 -6.31 -10.70
C GLY A 78 -3.14 -5.48 -9.91
N LEU A 79 -4.08 -4.82 -10.60
CA LEU A 79 -5.21 -4.17 -9.95
C LEU A 79 -6.15 -5.22 -9.37
N LEU A 80 -6.35 -5.17 -8.04
CA LEU A 80 -7.23 -6.08 -7.31
C LEU A 80 -8.42 -5.30 -6.74
N PRO A 81 -9.63 -5.91 -6.63
CA PRO A 81 -10.76 -5.31 -5.96
C PRO A 81 -10.41 -4.95 -4.51
N ALA A 82 -10.67 -3.71 -4.13
CA ALA A 82 -10.32 -3.16 -2.82
C ALA A 82 -11.49 -2.30 -2.32
N GLY A 83 -12.54 -2.93 -1.80
CA GLY A 83 -13.77 -2.21 -1.47
C GLY A 83 -14.42 -1.64 -2.74
N SER A 84 -14.59 -0.32 -2.81
CA SER A 84 -15.14 0.40 -3.97
C SER A 84 -14.08 0.89 -4.97
N SER A 85 -12.79 0.69 -4.69
CA SER A 85 -11.70 0.99 -5.60
C SER A 85 -10.99 -0.28 -6.08
N MET A 86 -10.06 -0.10 -7.01
CA MET A 86 -9.11 -1.12 -7.42
C MET A 86 -7.71 -0.66 -7.00
N ALA A 87 -6.96 -1.52 -6.31
CA ALA A 87 -5.63 -1.20 -5.82
C ALA A 87 -4.60 -2.24 -6.29
N ALA A 88 -3.43 -1.75 -6.73
CA ALA A 88 -2.30 -2.61 -7.06
C ALA A 88 -1.54 -3.00 -5.79
N CYS A 89 -2.18 -3.79 -4.91
CA CYS A 89 -1.63 -4.14 -3.60
C CYS A 89 -2.00 -5.55 -3.16
N TRP A 90 -1.02 -6.33 -2.71
CA TRP A 90 -1.22 -7.72 -2.28
C TRP A 90 -2.05 -7.88 -1.00
N LEU A 91 -2.30 -6.81 -0.25
CA LEU A 91 -3.23 -6.83 0.90
C LEU A 91 -4.66 -7.18 0.49
N HIS A 92 -5.02 -6.93 -0.77
CA HIS A 92 -6.34 -7.22 -1.32
C HIS A 92 -6.40 -8.56 -2.07
N ASP A 93 -5.31 -9.34 -2.04
CA ASP A 93 -5.31 -10.70 -2.61
C ASP A 93 -5.80 -11.71 -1.55
N PRO A 94 -6.89 -12.45 -1.82
CA PRO A 94 -7.38 -13.49 -0.91
C PRO A 94 -6.35 -14.57 -0.58
N ALA A 95 -5.37 -14.82 -1.45
CA ALA A 95 -4.27 -15.76 -1.20
C ALA A 95 -3.23 -15.22 -0.20
N SER A 96 -3.13 -13.89 -0.05
CA SER A 96 -2.25 -13.26 0.94
C SER A 96 -2.83 -13.34 2.36
N ALA A 97 -4.16 -13.22 2.51
CA ALA A 97 -4.84 -13.34 3.80
C ALA A 97 -4.60 -14.71 4.46
N ARG A 98 -4.48 -15.78 3.66
CA ARG A 98 -4.21 -17.14 4.14
C ARG A 98 -2.78 -17.36 4.65
N ARG A 99 -1.82 -16.49 4.34
CA ARG A 99 -0.41 -16.62 4.77
C ARG A 99 -0.09 -15.84 6.04
N ALA A 100 -0.94 -14.90 6.44
CA ALA A 100 -0.76 -14.08 7.63
C ALA A 100 -1.26 -14.73 8.94
N ALA A 101 -1.88 -15.92 8.87
CA ALA A 101 -2.24 -16.67 10.07
C ALA A 101 -0.96 -17.21 10.73
N PRO A 102 -0.69 -16.91 12.01
CA PRO A 102 0.46 -17.47 12.72
C PRO A 102 0.29 -18.99 12.81
N GLN A 103 1.27 -19.74 12.30
CA GLN A 103 1.39 -21.16 12.58
C GLN A 103 1.80 -21.28 14.06
N THR A 104 0.83 -21.52 14.94
CA THR A 104 1.11 -22.06 16.27
C THR A 104 1.62 -23.49 16.07
N SER A 105 2.92 -23.64 15.87
CA SER A 105 3.60 -24.91 16.04
C SER A 105 3.42 -25.33 17.50
N ALA A 106 2.48 -26.24 17.71
CA ALA A 106 2.40 -27.04 18.91
C ALA A 106 3.78 -27.67 19.16
N VAL A 107 4.45 -27.22 20.22
CA VAL A 107 5.56 -27.95 20.81
C VAL A 107 4.96 -29.24 21.36
N SER A 108 5.25 -30.35 20.68
CA SER A 108 5.05 -31.69 21.20
C SER A 108 6.35 -32.18 21.80
N ALA A 109 6.21 -32.88 22.94
CA ALA A 109 7.21 -33.56 23.77
C ALA A 109 7.89 -32.69 24.85
#